data_AF-A0A2D5B2G2-F1
#
_entry.id   AF-A0A2D5B2G2-F1
#
_cell.length_a   1.000
_cell.length_b   1.000
_cell.length_c   1.000
_cell.angle_alpha   90.00
_cell.angle_beta   90.00
_cell.angle_gamma   90.00
#
_symmetry.space_group_name_H-M   'P 1'
#
loop_
_entity.id
_entity.type
_entity.pdbx_description
1 polymer ?
#
loop_
_entity_poly.entity_id
_entity_poly.type
_entity_poly.pdbx_seq_one_letter_code
_entity_poly.pdbx_strand_id
1 'polypeptide(L)'
;MGRWRYLVLYSLGEFIILELMLVAAILYWPNFEANVDNLRALAAPIPALSDLLDTIEDTGILGYIAGQHFFKGCNTLGTAAAVLFAVGAVAGEVHRGTLEMLLSRPYSRLRILTERYVAGLVALSIPIFVTSLTIPALAERIGEIELLRPYLLGSLHQAIFLGAIYSLTFFLSCIGSNPTRIAIFVLFVTTLQFAIYMVKVVTHFSLYRLADIEVFVRIADRNALDPRIYVPLLGASVVLYGASVLAFQRRLP
;
A
#
# COMPACT_ATOMS: atom_id res chain seq x y z
N MET A 1 -4.45 16.51 -23.52
CA MET A 1 -4.72 15.05 -23.56
C MET A 1 -3.80 14.35 -22.56
N GLY A 2 -4.32 13.53 -21.66
CA GLY A 2 -4.87 14.03 -20.39
C GLY A 2 -4.29 13.15 -19.28
N ARG A 3 -3.73 13.74 -18.22
CA ARG A 3 -2.99 13.06 -17.13
C ARG A 3 -3.63 11.78 -16.60
N TRP A 4 -4.95 11.67 -16.69
CA TRP A 4 -5.72 10.45 -16.42
C TRP A 4 -5.20 9.22 -17.15
N ARG A 5 -4.76 9.33 -18.41
CA ARG A 5 -4.19 8.19 -19.16
C ARG A 5 -2.96 7.62 -18.47
N TYR A 6 -2.08 8.48 -17.94
CA TYR A 6 -0.90 8.01 -17.21
C TYR A 6 -1.25 7.38 -15.86
N LEU A 7 -2.18 7.98 -15.10
CA LEU A 7 -2.65 7.38 -13.85
C LEU A 7 -3.31 6.03 -14.08
N VAL A 8 -4.12 5.90 -15.14
CA VAL A 8 -4.72 4.61 -15.54
C VAL A 8 -3.65 3.61 -15.93
N LEU A 9 -2.63 4.00 -16.71
CA LEU A 9 -1.53 3.10 -17.07
C LEU A 9 -0.72 2.66 -15.85
N TYR A 10 -0.45 3.55 -14.90
CA TYR A 10 0.27 3.21 -13.68
C TYR A 10 -0.55 2.32 -12.75
N SER A 11 -1.84 2.63 -12.57
CA SER A 11 -2.78 1.80 -11.81
C SER A 11 -2.94 0.42 -12.44
N LEU A 12 -3.00 0.34 -13.77
CA LEU A 12 -3.01 -0.92 -14.51
C LEU A 12 -1.71 -1.70 -14.31
N GLY A 13 -0.56 -1.02 -14.35
CA GLY A 13 0.74 -1.66 -14.08
C GLY A 13 0.83 -2.23 -12.66
N GLU A 14 0.39 -1.46 -11.66
CA GLU A 14 0.28 -1.92 -10.26
C GLU A 14 -0.65 -3.14 -10.16
N PHE A 15 -1.83 -3.07 -10.77
CA PHE A 15 -2.77 -4.20 -10.81
C PHE A 15 -2.16 -5.45 -11.42
N ILE A 16 -1.52 -5.33 -12.60
CA ILE A 16 -0.91 -6.48 -13.28
C ILE A 16 0.15 -7.13 -12.39
N ILE A 17 1.01 -6.34 -11.74
CA ILE A 17 2.07 -6.91 -10.90
C ILE A 17 1.49 -7.57 -9.65
N LEU A 18 0.53 -6.92 -8.97
CA LEU A 18 -0.14 -7.49 -7.80
C LEU A 18 -0.88 -8.78 -8.15
N GLU A 19 -1.64 -8.80 -9.24
CA GLU A 19 -2.38 -9.98 -9.71
C GLU A 19 -1.44 -11.12 -10.09
N LEU A 20 -0.35 -10.85 -10.82
CA LEU A 20 0.64 -11.88 -11.16
C LEU A 20 1.27 -12.50 -9.91
N MET A 21 1.59 -11.67 -8.90
CA MET A 21 2.11 -12.16 -7.62
C MET A 21 1.08 -12.98 -6.86
N LEU A 22 -0.19 -12.54 -6.84
CA LEU A 22 -1.28 -13.25 -6.17
C LEU A 22 -1.55 -14.61 -6.82
N VAL A 23 -1.66 -14.64 -8.15
CA VAL A 23 -1.87 -15.87 -8.92
C VAL A 23 -0.73 -16.86 -8.65
N ALA A 24 0.51 -16.39 -8.70
CA ALA A 24 1.67 -17.23 -8.41
C ALA A 24 1.65 -17.76 -6.96
N ALA A 25 1.26 -16.93 -5.99
CA ALA A 25 1.16 -17.32 -4.60
C ALA A 25 0.07 -18.39 -4.38
N ILE A 26 -1.17 -18.14 -4.84
CA ILE A 26 -2.29 -19.07 -4.64
C ILE A 26 -2.01 -20.41 -5.32
N LEU A 27 -1.53 -20.42 -6.56
CA LEU A 27 -1.21 -21.67 -7.25
C LEU A 27 -0.06 -22.44 -6.58
N TYR A 28 0.81 -21.76 -5.84
CA TYR A 28 1.89 -22.38 -5.09
C TYR A 28 1.46 -22.89 -3.70
N TRP A 29 0.28 -22.52 -3.20
CA TRP A 29 -0.21 -22.90 -1.88
C TRP A 29 -0.09 -24.41 -1.58
N PRO A 30 -0.54 -25.35 -2.45
CA PRO A 30 -0.47 -26.78 -2.13
C PRO A 30 0.97 -27.29 -1.93
N ASN A 31 1.92 -26.72 -2.68
CA ASN A 31 3.34 -27.06 -2.52
C ASN A 31 3.91 -26.44 -1.24
N PHE A 32 3.48 -25.23 -0.88
CA PHE A 32 3.87 -24.59 0.36
C PHE A 32 3.38 -25.38 1.58
N GLU A 33 2.10 -25.74 1.59
CA GLU A 33 1.47 -26.52 2.65
C GLU A 33 2.16 -27.87 2.86
N ALA A 34 2.40 -28.62 1.78
CA ALA A 34 3.09 -29.91 1.84
C ALA A 34 4.56 -29.83 2.33
N ASN A 35 5.16 -28.64 2.35
CA ASN A 35 6.56 -28.42 2.71
C ASN A 35 6.75 -27.51 3.94
N VAL A 36 5.69 -27.22 4.69
CA VAL A 36 5.76 -26.23 5.79
C VAL A 36 6.80 -26.63 6.85
N ASP A 37 6.93 -27.92 7.17
CA ASP A 37 7.92 -28.45 8.11
C ASP A 37 9.37 -28.22 7.64
N ASN A 38 9.63 -28.40 6.35
CA ASN A 38 10.94 -28.15 5.76
C ASN A 38 11.26 -26.65 5.79
N LEU A 39 10.28 -25.79 5.52
CA LEU A 39 10.42 -24.34 5.57
C LEU A 39 10.65 -23.85 7.01
N ARG A 40 9.99 -24.47 7.99
CA ARG A 40 10.16 -24.22 9.42
C ARG A 40 11.58 -24.51 9.88
N ALA A 41 12.17 -25.63 9.44
CA ALA A 41 13.57 -25.95 9.73
C ALA A 41 14.55 -24.90 9.18
N LEU A 42 14.29 -24.37 7.97
CA LEU A 42 15.07 -23.29 7.37
C LEU A 42 14.86 -21.93 8.05
N ALA A 43 13.66 -21.70 8.59
CA ALA A 43 13.30 -20.47 9.28
C ALA A 43 13.75 -20.41 10.75
N ALA A 44 14.10 -21.55 11.35
CA ALA A 44 14.50 -21.64 12.75
C ALA A 44 15.59 -20.63 13.19
N PRO A 45 16.61 -20.27 12.37
CA PRO A 45 17.59 -19.26 12.73
C PRO A 45 17.06 -17.83 12.74
N ILE A 46 15.89 -17.57 12.15
CA ILE A 46 15.30 -16.24 11.98
C ILE A 46 13.95 -16.21 12.73
N PRO A 47 13.91 -15.74 13.99
CA PRO A 47 12.69 -15.77 14.80
C PRO A 47 11.46 -15.13 14.14
N ALA A 48 11.65 -14.00 13.46
CA ALA A 48 10.55 -13.32 12.75
C ALA A 48 9.96 -14.16 11.61
N LEU A 49 10.77 -14.99 10.96
CA LEU A 49 10.30 -15.88 9.89
C LEU A 49 9.61 -17.11 10.49
N SER A 50 10.10 -17.62 11.61
CA SER A 50 9.43 -18.70 12.36
C SER A 50 8.04 -18.27 12.82
N ASP A 51 7.94 -17.11 13.50
CA ASP A 51 6.65 -16.59 14.01
C ASP A 51 5.64 -16.38 12.85
N LEU A 52 6.13 -15.99 11.67
CA LEU A 52 5.31 -15.84 10.47
C LEU A 52 4.81 -17.17 9.93
N LEU A 53 5.66 -18.20 9.91
CA LEU A 53 5.26 -19.56 9.52
C LEU A 53 4.26 -20.15 10.52
N ASP A 54 4.49 -19.96 11.82
CA ASP A 54 3.56 -20.35 12.88
C ASP A 54 2.17 -19.75 12.66
N THR A 55 2.12 -18.45 12.38
CA THR A 55 0.85 -17.76 12.09
C THR A 55 0.16 -18.34 10.86
N ILE A 56 0.90 -18.68 9.80
CA ILE A 56 0.34 -19.26 8.58
C ILE A 56 -0.16 -20.69 8.83
N GLU A 57 0.55 -21.49 9.61
CA GLU A 57 0.11 -22.84 9.97
C GLU A 57 -1.18 -22.80 10.80
N ASP A 58 -1.27 -21.88 11.77
CA ASP A 58 -2.44 -21.72 12.62
C ASP A 58 -3.68 -21.22 11.87
N THR A 59 -3.49 -20.44 10.81
CA THR A 59 -4.59 -19.76 10.08
C THR A 59 -4.83 -20.33 8.67
N GLY A 60 -4.00 -21.27 8.23
CA GLY A 60 -4.06 -21.89 6.92
C GLY A 60 -3.89 -20.92 5.75
N ILE A 61 -4.63 -21.19 4.69
CA ILE A 61 -4.56 -20.43 3.43
C ILE A 61 -4.84 -18.93 3.63
N LEU A 62 -5.69 -18.56 4.59
CA LEU A 62 -6.00 -17.16 4.86
C LEU A 62 -4.77 -16.38 5.29
N GLY A 63 -4.01 -16.89 6.27
CA GLY A 63 -2.77 -16.27 6.72
C GLY A 63 -1.72 -16.22 5.62
N TYR A 64 -1.65 -17.28 4.81
CA TYR A 64 -0.77 -17.32 3.66
C TYR A 64 -1.10 -16.23 2.63
N ILE A 65 -2.36 -16.12 2.22
CA ILE A 65 -2.83 -15.09 1.29
C ILE A 65 -2.63 -13.70 1.90
N ALA A 66 -2.94 -13.51 3.18
CA ALA A 66 -2.70 -12.24 3.87
C ALA A 66 -1.20 -11.86 3.84
N GLY A 67 -0.32 -12.83 4.06
CA GLY A 67 1.12 -12.69 3.96
C GLY A 67 1.61 -12.35 2.55
N GLN A 68 1.17 -13.08 1.53
CA GLN A 68 1.64 -12.87 0.16
C GLN A 68 1.02 -11.64 -0.50
N HIS A 69 -0.29 -11.45 -0.35
CA HIS A 69 -1.03 -10.38 -1.02
C HIS A 69 -0.84 -9.04 -0.32
N PHE A 70 -1.23 -8.93 0.95
CA PHE A 70 -1.22 -7.65 1.65
C PHE A 70 0.17 -7.31 2.20
N PHE A 71 0.77 -8.24 2.96
CA PHE A 71 2.03 -7.95 3.64
C PHE A 71 3.26 -7.94 2.72
N LYS A 72 3.34 -8.81 1.72
CA LYS A 72 4.45 -8.83 0.76
C LYS A 72 4.12 -7.97 -0.46
N GLY A 73 3.02 -8.26 -1.16
CA GLY A 73 2.63 -7.55 -2.38
C GLY A 73 2.35 -6.07 -2.12
N CYS A 74 1.25 -5.76 -1.44
CA CYS A 74 0.78 -4.39 -1.27
C CYS A 74 1.71 -3.53 -0.42
N ASN A 75 2.30 -4.06 0.66
CA ASN A 75 3.23 -3.26 1.47
C ASN A 75 4.53 -2.92 0.74
N THR A 76 5.09 -3.80 -0.08
CA THR A 76 6.34 -3.48 -0.79
C THR A 76 6.07 -2.67 -2.06
N LEU A 77 5.23 -3.21 -2.95
CA LEU A 77 4.94 -2.60 -4.25
C LEU A 77 3.96 -1.45 -4.13
N GLY A 78 2.92 -1.60 -3.31
CA GLY A 78 1.96 -0.53 -3.07
C GLY A 78 2.57 0.66 -2.32
N THR A 79 3.59 0.45 -1.48
CA THR A 79 4.38 1.58 -0.93
C THR A 79 5.12 2.31 -2.05
N ALA A 80 5.78 1.57 -2.95
CA ALA A 80 6.46 2.19 -4.09
C ALA A 80 5.49 2.95 -4.99
N ALA A 81 4.33 2.36 -5.30
CA ALA A 81 3.26 3.01 -6.05
C ALA A 81 2.74 4.27 -5.35
N ALA A 82 2.46 4.20 -4.05
CA ALA A 82 2.02 5.34 -3.25
C ALA A 82 3.00 6.52 -3.34
N VAL A 83 4.30 6.24 -3.19
CA VAL A 83 5.35 7.26 -3.29
C VAL A 83 5.44 7.85 -4.71
N LEU A 84 5.50 6.99 -5.73
CA LEU A 84 5.66 7.41 -7.12
C LEU A 84 4.45 8.21 -7.63
N PHE A 85 3.23 7.81 -7.25
CA PHE A 85 2.00 8.50 -7.64
C PHE A 85 1.90 9.87 -6.97
N ALA A 86 2.22 9.93 -5.68
CA ALA A 86 2.17 11.15 -4.90
C ALA A 86 3.21 12.18 -5.37
N VAL A 87 4.45 11.75 -5.60
CA VAL A 87 5.54 12.67 -5.97
C VAL A 87 5.38 13.27 -7.38
N GLY A 88 4.78 12.49 -8.29
CA GLY A 88 4.42 12.95 -9.63
C GLY A 88 3.27 13.95 -9.64
N ALA A 89 2.52 14.08 -8.54
CA ALA A 89 1.32 14.90 -8.50
C ALA A 89 1.60 16.40 -8.49
N VAL A 90 2.61 16.87 -7.75
CA VAL A 90 2.97 18.31 -7.69
C VAL A 90 4.43 18.55 -8.06
N ALA A 91 5.39 17.88 -7.40
CA ALA A 91 6.81 18.12 -7.61
C ALA A 91 7.24 17.73 -9.03
N GLY A 92 6.63 16.69 -9.60
CA GLY A 92 6.81 16.34 -11.01
C GLY A 92 6.44 17.46 -11.99
N GLU A 93 5.38 18.21 -11.72
CA GLU A 93 4.96 19.33 -12.58
C GLU A 93 5.87 20.55 -12.43
N VAL A 94 6.29 20.81 -11.18
CA VAL A 94 7.26 21.87 -10.89
C VAL A 94 8.55 21.58 -11.64
N HIS A 95 9.05 20.34 -11.55
CA HIS A 95 10.27 19.94 -12.22
C HIS A 95 10.20 20.03 -13.75
N ARG A 96 9.01 19.78 -14.34
CA ARG A 96 8.77 19.90 -15.78
C ARG A 96 8.42 21.32 -16.25
N GLY A 97 8.29 22.29 -15.34
CA GLY A 97 7.84 23.65 -15.68
C GLY A 97 6.37 23.74 -16.13
N THR A 98 5.55 22.72 -15.87
CA THR A 98 4.14 22.68 -16.31
C THR A 98 3.17 23.20 -15.25
N LEU A 99 3.65 23.43 -14.02
CA LEU A 99 2.78 23.92 -12.94
C LEU A 99 2.27 25.34 -13.20
N GLU A 100 3.10 26.24 -13.74
CA GLU A 100 2.71 27.61 -14.08
C GLU A 100 1.58 27.64 -15.12
N MET A 101 1.68 26.81 -16.15
CA MET A 101 0.64 26.66 -17.19
C MET A 101 -0.69 26.14 -16.63
N LEU A 102 -0.63 25.40 -15.52
CA LEU A 102 -1.82 24.89 -14.85
C LEU A 102 -2.45 25.98 -13.96
N LEU A 103 -1.62 26.76 -13.27
CA LEU A 103 -2.05 27.84 -12.38
C LEU A 103 -2.54 29.08 -13.13
N SER A 104 -2.17 29.26 -14.41
CA SER A 104 -2.70 30.34 -15.26
C SER A 104 -4.15 30.12 -15.71
N ARG A 105 -4.68 28.90 -15.54
CA ARG A 105 -6.08 28.60 -15.86
C ARG A 105 -7.00 29.16 -14.77
N PRO A 106 -8.25 29.54 -15.11
CA PRO A 106 -9.22 30.08 -14.16
C PRO A 106 -9.85 28.98 -13.27
N TYR A 107 -9.02 28.10 -12.71
CA TYR A 107 -9.42 27.08 -11.74
C TYR A 107 -8.86 27.43 -10.37
N SER A 108 -9.64 27.17 -9.32
CA SER A 108 -9.15 27.37 -7.96
C SER A 108 -8.01 26.40 -7.64
N ARG A 109 -7.00 26.90 -6.93
CA ARG A 109 -5.84 26.10 -6.50
C ARG A 109 -6.25 24.90 -5.67
N LEU A 110 -7.26 25.06 -4.83
CA LEU A 110 -7.83 23.98 -4.03
C LEU A 110 -8.37 22.87 -4.94
N ARG A 111 -9.23 23.22 -5.91
CA ARG A 111 -9.79 22.24 -6.85
C ARG A 111 -8.70 21.46 -7.57
N ILE A 112 -7.71 22.16 -8.11
CA ILE A 112 -6.56 21.54 -8.76
C ILE A 112 -5.90 20.53 -7.81
N LEU A 113 -5.58 20.94 -6.59
CA LEU A 113 -4.87 20.07 -5.65
C LEU A 113 -5.73 18.87 -5.22
N THR A 114 -7.01 19.08 -4.89
CA THR A 114 -7.95 18.02 -4.49
C THR A 114 -8.13 16.99 -5.58
N GLU A 115 -8.36 17.41 -6.83
CA GLU A 115 -8.49 16.50 -7.96
C GLU A 115 -7.21 15.65 -8.13
N ARG A 116 -6.04 16.26 -7.89
CA ARG A 116 -4.76 15.54 -8.00
C ARG A 116 -4.56 14.52 -6.90
N TYR A 117 -4.88 14.89 -5.67
CA TYR A 117 -4.79 14.03 -4.50
C TYR A 117 -5.76 12.84 -4.60
N VAL A 118 -7.04 13.12 -4.85
CA VAL A 118 -8.09 12.09 -4.94
C VAL A 118 -7.83 11.15 -6.12
N ALA A 119 -7.47 11.67 -7.29
CA ALA A 119 -7.20 10.80 -8.44
C ALA A 119 -6.01 9.87 -8.21
N GLY A 120 -4.96 10.33 -7.53
CA GLY A 120 -3.83 9.46 -7.18
C GLY A 120 -4.18 8.43 -6.12
N LEU A 121 -4.93 8.82 -5.09
CA LEU A 121 -5.39 7.90 -4.04
C LEU A 121 -6.34 6.82 -4.58
N VAL A 122 -7.25 7.19 -5.49
CA VAL A 122 -8.14 6.25 -6.19
C VAL A 122 -7.33 5.31 -7.10
N ALA A 123 -6.38 5.85 -7.87
CA ALA A 123 -5.51 5.05 -8.74
C ALA A 123 -4.66 4.04 -7.96
N LEU A 124 -4.24 4.39 -6.74
CA LEU A 124 -3.53 3.50 -5.80
C LEU A 124 -4.45 2.44 -5.18
N SER A 125 -5.68 2.83 -4.82
CA SER A 125 -6.58 1.93 -4.08
C SER A 125 -7.25 0.88 -4.97
N ILE A 126 -7.66 1.26 -6.18
CA ILE A 126 -8.42 0.36 -7.08
C ILE A 126 -7.69 -0.97 -7.33
N PRO A 127 -6.39 -1.00 -7.69
CA PRO A 127 -5.66 -2.24 -7.92
C PRO A 127 -5.72 -3.23 -6.75
N ILE A 128 -5.65 -2.72 -5.51
CA ILE A 128 -5.69 -3.54 -4.30
C ILE A 128 -7.03 -4.26 -4.22
N PHE A 129 -8.14 -3.52 -4.36
CA PHE A 129 -9.48 -4.10 -4.32
C PHE A 129 -9.72 -5.06 -5.48
N VAL A 130 -9.36 -4.68 -6.71
CA VAL A 130 -9.60 -5.50 -7.90
C VAL A 130 -8.82 -6.82 -7.82
N THR A 131 -7.58 -6.78 -7.37
CA THR A 131 -6.77 -8.00 -7.13
C THR A 131 -7.39 -8.85 -6.02
N SER A 132 -7.88 -8.24 -4.94
CA SER A 132 -8.54 -9.02 -3.87
C SER A 132 -9.88 -9.63 -4.28
N LEU A 133 -10.57 -9.08 -5.28
CA LEU A 133 -11.79 -9.68 -5.82
C LEU A 133 -11.52 -11.01 -6.56
N THR A 134 -10.29 -11.25 -7.04
CA THR A 134 -9.94 -12.48 -7.76
C THR A 134 -9.64 -13.65 -6.82
N ILE A 135 -9.39 -13.38 -5.52
CA ILE A 135 -8.97 -14.38 -4.52
C ILE A 135 -9.90 -15.59 -4.46
N PRO A 136 -11.23 -15.47 -4.25
CA PRO A 136 -12.10 -16.64 -4.16
C PRO A 136 -12.09 -17.51 -5.42
N ALA A 137 -12.07 -16.87 -6.60
CA ALA A 137 -12.05 -17.57 -7.88
C ALA A 137 -10.70 -18.28 -8.15
N LEU A 138 -9.60 -17.78 -7.58
CA LEU A 138 -8.29 -18.42 -7.65
C LEU A 138 -8.17 -19.56 -6.63
N ALA A 139 -8.68 -19.37 -5.42
CA ALA A 139 -8.70 -20.38 -4.36
C ALA A 139 -9.53 -21.61 -4.76
N GLU A 140 -10.67 -21.41 -5.44
CA GLU A 140 -11.51 -22.51 -5.93
C GLU A 140 -10.75 -23.44 -6.89
N ARG A 141 -9.77 -22.93 -7.64
CA ARG A 141 -8.94 -23.73 -8.58
C ARG A 141 -8.02 -24.72 -7.88
N ILE A 142 -7.69 -24.48 -6.62
CA ILE A 142 -6.87 -25.37 -5.80
C ILE A 142 -7.70 -26.17 -4.79
N GLY A 143 -9.04 -26.12 -4.91
CA GLY A 143 -9.97 -26.86 -4.05
C GLY A 143 -10.34 -26.14 -2.75
N GLU A 144 -9.97 -24.87 -2.61
CA GLU A 144 -10.19 -24.09 -1.39
C GLU A 144 -11.40 -23.15 -1.55
N ILE A 145 -12.23 -23.03 -0.50
CA ILE A 145 -13.42 -22.17 -0.52
C ILE A 145 -13.18 -20.98 0.40
N GLU A 146 -13.05 -19.80 -0.20
CA GLU A 146 -12.70 -18.58 0.50
C GLU A 146 -13.82 -17.55 0.51
N LEU A 147 -14.04 -16.91 1.67
CA LEU A 147 -15.00 -15.83 1.80
C LEU A 147 -14.39 -14.52 1.30
N LEU A 148 -15.11 -13.81 0.42
CA LEU A 148 -14.62 -12.55 -0.13
C LEU A 148 -14.47 -11.41 0.90
N ARG A 149 -15.35 -11.40 1.92
CA ARG A 149 -15.48 -10.27 2.85
C ARG A 149 -14.21 -9.97 3.65
N PRO A 150 -13.51 -10.95 4.26
CA PRO A 150 -12.20 -10.73 4.89
C PRO A 150 -11.19 -10.02 3.99
N TYR A 151 -11.09 -10.42 2.73
CA TYR A 151 -10.14 -9.81 1.78
C TYR A 151 -10.52 -8.39 1.37
N LEU A 152 -11.82 -8.07 1.29
CA LEU A 152 -12.28 -6.69 1.05
C LEU A 152 -12.00 -5.78 2.24
N LEU A 153 -12.15 -6.29 3.48
CA LEU A 153 -11.77 -5.53 4.67
C LEU A 153 -10.25 -5.36 4.77
N GLY A 154 -9.47 -6.41 4.46
CA GLY A 154 -8.01 -6.32 4.34
C GLY A 154 -7.58 -5.30 3.27
N SER A 155 -8.25 -5.28 2.11
CA SER A 155 -8.02 -4.28 1.06
C SER A 155 -8.29 -2.86 1.54
N LEU A 156 -9.39 -2.65 2.27
CA LEU A 156 -9.73 -1.35 2.83
C LEU A 156 -8.68 -0.89 3.84
N HIS A 157 -8.27 -1.77 4.75
CA HIS A 157 -7.19 -1.50 5.70
C HIS A 157 -5.88 -1.14 5.00
N GLN A 158 -5.49 -1.93 4.01
CA GLN A 158 -4.28 -1.72 3.23
C GLN A 158 -4.32 -0.39 2.45
N ALA A 159 -5.46 -0.06 1.85
CA ALA A 159 -5.65 1.21 1.15
C ALA A 159 -5.56 2.41 2.11
N ILE A 160 -6.05 2.29 3.35
CA ILE A 160 -5.90 3.33 4.39
C ILE A 160 -4.42 3.48 4.79
N PHE A 161 -3.72 2.36 5.02
CA PHE A 161 -2.30 2.37 5.38
C PHE A 161 -1.43 3.01 4.28
N LEU A 162 -1.56 2.54 3.04
CA LEU A 162 -0.83 3.11 1.90
C LEU A 162 -1.29 4.55 1.60
N GLY A 163 -2.55 4.88 1.85
CA GLY A 163 -3.10 6.23 1.77
C GLY A 163 -2.42 7.21 2.71
N ALA A 164 -2.00 6.77 3.90
CA ALA A 164 -1.22 7.60 4.82
C ALA A 164 0.20 7.88 4.28
N ILE A 165 0.87 6.87 3.72
CA ILE A 165 2.18 7.04 3.06
C ILE A 165 2.07 7.95 1.83
N TYR A 166 1.02 7.75 1.02
CA TYR A 166 0.68 8.60 -0.12
C TYR A 166 0.48 10.05 0.33
N SER A 167 -0.28 10.29 1.41
CA SER A 167 -0.55 11.62 1.95
C SER A 167 0.71 12.34 2.42
N LEU A 168 1.60 11.61 3.11
CA LEU A 168 2.89 12.15 3.54
C LEU A 168 3.75 12.55 2.33
N THR A 169 3.84 11.66 1.35
CA THR A 169 4.62 11.93 0.13
C THR A 169 4.02 13.07 -0.68
N PHE A 170 2.70 13.17 -0.74
CA PHE A 170 1.99 14.24 -1.43
C PHE A 170 2.24 15.59 -0.76
N PHE A 171 2.24 15.63 0.57
CA PHE A 171 2.64 16.80 1.34
C PHE A 171 4.09 17.21 1.05
N LEU A 172 5.03 16.27 1.10
CA LEU A 172 6.43 16.53 0.74
C LEU A 172 6.56 17.02 -0.71
N SER A 173 5.75 16.49 -1.61
CA SER A 173 5.64 16.94 -2.99
C SER A 173 5.08 18.36 -3.12
N CYS A 174 4.27 18.84 -2.19
CA CYS A 174 3.75 20.21 -2.18
C CYS A 174 4.79 21.21 -1.68
N ILE A 175 5.74 20.80 -0.83
CA ILE A 175 6.82 21.68 -0.33
C ILE A 175 8.10 21.61 -1.18
N GLY A 176 8.38 20.48 -1.83
CA GLY A 176 9.59 20.28 -2.62
C GLY A 176 9.41 20.49 -4.13
N SER A 177 10.51 20.71 -4.85
CA SER A 177 10.52 20.90 -6.31
C SER A 177 11.15 19.74 -7.09
N ASN A 178 11.95 18.90 -6.42
CA ASN A 178 12.65 17.79 -7.06
C ASN A 178 11.97 16.46 -6.69
N PRO A 179 11.22 15.84 -7.61
CA PRO A 179 10.49 14.61 -7.33
C PRO A 179 11.42 13.44 -7.00
N THR A 180 12.56 13.34 -7.67
CA THR A 180 13.51 12.24 -7.43
C THR A 180 14.07 12.26 -6.01
N ARG A 181 14.43 13.44 -5.48
CA ARG A 181 14.92 13.57 -4.10
C ARG A 181 13.88 13.16 -3.08
N ILE A 182 12.63 13.55 -3.29
CA ILE A 182 11.51 13.21 -2.40
C ILE A 182 11.25 11.70 -2.45
N ALA A 183 11.19 11.12 -3.65
CA ALA A 183 10.96 9.69 -3.83
C ALA A 183 12.05 8.85 -3.16
N ILE A 184 13.34 9.19 -3.40
CA ILE A 184 14.47 8.53 -2.75
C ILE A 184 14.34 8.63 -1.23
N PHE A 185 14.12 9.83 -0.69
CA PHE A 185 14.00 10.01 0.76
C PHE A 185 12.89 9.14 1.36
N VAL A 186 11.68 9.19 0.82
CA VAL A 186 10.55 8.43 1.38
C VAL A 186 10.77 6.93 1.21
N LEU A 187 11.24 6.46 0.05
CA LEU A 187 11.50 5.03 -0.18
C LEU A 187 12.58 4.47 0.73
N PHE A 188 13.65 5.24 1.00
CA PHE A 188 14.68 4.82 1.94
C PHE A 188 14.14 4.77 3.38
N VAL A 189 13.33 5.75 3.79
CA VAL A 189 12.68 5.74 5.10
C VAL A 189 11.73 4.54 5.22
N THR A 190 10.89 4.26 4.24
CA THR A 190 9.99 3.10 4.28
C THR A 190 10.76 1.77 4.22
N THR A 191 11.83 1.68 3.43
CA THR A 191 12.69 0.50 3.39
C THR A 191 13.36 0.26 4.75
N LEU A 192 13.84 1.32 5.41
CA LEU A 192 14.37 1.23 6.76
C LEU A 192 13.28 0.78 7.76
N GLN A 193 12.05 1.29 7.65
CA GLN A 193 10.93 0.84 8.47
C GLN A 193 10.62 -0.65 8.26
N PHE A 194 10.68 -1.13 7.02
CA PHE A 194 10.54 -2.55 6.71
C PHE A 194 11.69 -3.39 7.28
N ALA A 195 12.93 -2.90 7.22
CA ALA A 195 14.08 -3.57 7.84
C ALA A 195 13.95 -3.65 9.37
N ILE A 196 13.46 -2.58 10.03
CA ILE A 196 13.17 -2.58 11.47
C ILE A 196 12.09 -3.63 11.81
N TYR A 197 11.06 -3.78 10.98
CA TYR A 197 10.02 -4.80 11.18
C TYR A 197 10.60 -6.21 11.23
N MET A 198 11.61 -6.52 10.41
CA MET A 198 12.28 -7.82 10.38
C MET A 198 13.09 -8.14 11.65
N VAL A 199 13.35 -7.15 12.50
CA VAL A 199 14.09 -7.33 13.74
C VAL A 199 13.12 -7.43 14.92
N LYS A 200 12.93 -8.65 15.45
CA LYS A 200 11.97 -8.98 16.52
C LYS A 200 12.01 -8.05 17.73
N VAL A 201 13.21 -7.58 18.12
CA VAL A 201 13.43 -6.71 19.30
C VAL A 201 12.93 -5.28 19.08
N VAL A 202 12.82 -4.80 17.85
CA VAL A 202 12.45 -3.40 17.54
C VAL A 202 11.25 -3.29 16.60
N THR A 203 10.61 -4.41 16.26
CA THR A 203 9.50 -4.47 15.30
C THR A 203 8.33 -3.55 15.67
N HIS A 204 8.11 -3.29 16.97
CA HIS A 204 7.06 -2.41 17.48
C HIS A 204 7.26 -0.92 17.13
N PHE A 205 8.45 -0.51 16.70
CA PHE A 205 8.71 0.82 16.17
C PHE A 205 8.42 0.94 14.68
N SER A 206 8.20 -0.18 13.98
CA SER A 206 7.92 -0.16 12.55
C SER A 206 6.48 0.21 12.26
N LEU A 207 6.29 1.13 11.30
CA LEU A 207 4.97 1.42 10.75
C LEU A 207 4.32 0.19 10.08
N TYR A 208 5.11 -0.76 9.57
CA TYR A 208 4.58 -1.98 8.94
C TYR A 208 3.92 -2.94 9.91
N ARG A 209 4.15 -2.80 11.23
CA ARG A 209 3.37 -3.51 12.27
C ARG A 209 1.89 -3.15 12.25
N LEU A 210 1.52 -2.00 11.68
CA LEU A 210 0.12 -1.59 11.52
C LEU A 210 -0.58 -2.30 10.36
N ALA A 211 0.17 -2.96 9.47
CA ALA A 211 -0.33 -3.63 8.28
C ALA A 211 0.40 -4.96 8.08
N ASP A 212 0.48 -5.77 9.14
CA ASP A 212 1.10 -7.09 9.13
C ASP A 212 0.06 -8.22 9.08
N ILE A 213 0.57 -9.46 9.01
CA ILE A 213 -0.27 -10.66 8.88
C ILE A 213 -1.22 -10.80 10.05
N GLU A 214 -0.76 -10.58 11.29
CA GLU A 214 -1.60 -10.64 12.49
C GLU A 214 -2.77 -9.64 12.42
N VAL A 215 -2.54 -8.43 11.91
CA VAL A 215 -3.61 -7.44 11.72
C VAL A 215 -4.62 -7.93 10.70
N PHE A 216 -4.20 -8.51 9.57
CA PHE A 216 -5.12 -9.03 8.55
C PHE A 216 -5.90 -10.25 9.02
N VAL A 217 -5.25 -11.19 9.71
CA VAL A 217 -5.91 -12.34 10.35
C VAL A 217 -6.95 -11.84 11.35
N ARG A 218 -6.59 -10.88 12.22
CA ARG A 218 -7.55 -10.30 13.18
C ARG A 218 -8.74 -9.62 12.51
N ILE A 219 -8.52 -8.96 11.37
CA ILE A 219 -9.60 -8.36 10.57
C ILE A 219 -10.53 -9.43 10.03
N ALA A 220 -9.98 -10.57 9.57
CA ALA A 220 -10.76 -11.70 9.12
C ALA A 220 -11.58 -12.32 10.27
N ASP A 221 -10.93 -12.63 11.39
CA ASP A 221 -11.56 -13.26 12.56
C ASP A 221 -12.69 -12.41 13.15
N ARG A 222 -12.44 -11.10 13.30
CA ARG A 222 -13.42 -10.15 13.84
C ARG A 222 -14.42 -9.68 12.80
N ASN A 223 -14.14 -9.93 11.53
CA ASN A 223 -14.91 -9.46 10.39
C ASN A 223 -15.17 -7.93 10.42
N ALA A 224 -14.18 -7.19 10.94
CA ALA A 224 -14.23 -5.76 11.19
C ALA A 224 -12.82 -5.14 11.25
N LEU A 225 -12.71 -3.87 10.88
CA LEU A 225 -11.47 -3.09 11.06
C LEU A 225 -11.27 -2.69 12.52
N ASP A 226 -10.02 -2.62 12.97
CA ASP A 226 -9.70 -2.11 14.31
C ASP A 226 -9.63 -0.56 14.30
N PRO A 227 -10.56 0.15 14.97
CA PRO A 227 -10.58 1.61 15.01
C PRO A 227 -9.31 2.22 15.58
N ARG A 228 -8.60 1.49 16.45
CA ARG A 228 -7.35 1.97 17.05
C ARG A 228 -6.23 2.10 16.02
N ILE A 229 -6.34 1.40 14.89
CA ILE A 229 -5.35 1.43 13.81
C ILE A 229 -5.81 2.36 12.69
N TYR A 230 -7.01 2.17 12.15
CA TYR A 230 -7.41 2.91 10.95
C TYR A 230 -7.75 4.38 11.23
N VAL A 231 -8.26 4.73 12.42
CA VAL A 231 -8.63 6.12 12.75
C VAL A 231 -7.39 7.03 12.81
N PRO A 232 -6.29 6.68 13.50
CA PRO A 232 -5.06 7.47 13.44
C PRO A 232 -4.50 7.64 12.02
N LEU A 233 -4.55 6.59 11.19
CA LEU A 233 -4.06 6.64 9.80
C LEU A 233 -4.89 7.60 8.93
N LEU A 234 -6.22 7.56 9.06
CA LEU A 234 -7.12 8.52 8.39
C LEU A 234 -6.90 9.95 8.92
N GLY A 235 -6.77 10.11 10.24
CA GLY A 235 -6.47 11.39 10.87
C GLY A 235 -5.17 12.01 10.36
N ALA A 236 -4.10 11.21 10.30
CA ALA A 236 -2.82 11.63 9.73
C ALA A 236 -2.98 12.04 8.26
N SER A 237 -3.71 11.27 7.46
CA SER A 237 -3.98 11.59 6.05
C SER A 237 -4.72 12.93 5.89
N VAL A 238 -5.73 13.18 6.71
CA VAL A 238 -6.49 14.46 6.70
C VAL A 238 -5.60 15.64 7.10
N VAL A 239 -4.79 15.49 8.15
CA VAL A 239 -3.85 16.54 8.61
C VAL A 239 -2.81 16.84 7.53
N LEU A 240 -2.22 15.80 6.92
CA LEU A 240 -1.23 15.94 5.86
C LEU A 240 -1.82 16.56 4.59
N TYR A 241 -3.07 16.21 4.24
CA TYR A 241 -3.78 16.85 3.15
C TYR A 241 -4.05 18.34 3.44
N GLY A 242 -4.51 18.69 4.65
CA GLY A 242 -4.67 20.08 5.07
C GLY A 242 -3.36 20.87 5.01
N ALA A 243 -2.26 20.29 5.49
CA ALA A 243 -0.92 20.87 5.38
C ALA A 243 -0.48 21.05 3.92
N SER A 244 -0.86 20.11 3.03
CA SER A 244 -0.60 20.19 1.59
C SER A 244 -1.33 21.37 0.95
N VAL A 245 -2.59 21.61 1.33
CA VAL A 245 -3.37 22.77 0.86
C VAL A 245 -2.68 24.07 1.27
N LEU A 246 -2.28 24.19 2.54
CA LEU A 246 -1.59 25.39 3.05
C LEU A 246 -0.25 25.62 2.34
N ALA A 247 0.54 24.56 2.13
CA ALA A 247 1.80 24.63 1.43
C ALA A 247 1.62 25.04 -0.04
N PHE A 248 0.63 24.45 -0.72
CA PHE A 248 0.37 24.73 -2.14
C PHE A 248 -0.17 26.14 -2.38
N GLN A 249 -0.99 26.67 -1.46
CA GLN A 249 -1.48 28.04 -1.54
C GLN A 249 -0.36 29.09 -1.47
N ARG A 250 0.71 28.81 -0.70
CA ARG A 250 1.86 29.72 -0.55
C ARG A 250 2.81 29.74 -1.74
N ARG A 251 2.69 28.83 -2.70
CA ARG A 251 3.56 28.82 -3.88
C ARG A 251 3.25 29.99 -4.80
N LEU A 252 4.25 30.83 -5.05
CA LEU A 252 4.16 31.82 -6.12
C LEU A 252 4.21 31.10 -7.48
N PRO A 253 3.49 31.62 -8.50
CA PRO A 253 3.72 31.19 -9.88
C PRO A 253 5.17 31.47 -10.28
#